data_AF-A0A426XDB4-F1
#
_entry.id   AF-A0A426XDB4-F1
#
_cell.length_a   1.000
_cell.length_b   1.000
_cell.length_c   1.000
_cell.angle_alpha   90.00
_cell.angle_beta   90.00
_cell.angle_gamma   90.00
#
_symmetry.space_group_name_H-M   'P 1'
#
loop_
_entity.id
_entity.type
_entity.pdbx_description
1 polymer ?
#
loop_
_entity_poly.entity_id
_entity_poly.type
_entity_poly.pdbx_seq_one_letter_code
_entity_poly.pdbx_strand_id
1 'polypeptide(L)'
;MFPQGILQPDMWNITPSDRWDWYSLREMISKNGVRNSLLIAPMPTASTSQILGNNECFEPYTSNIYSRRVLRYALNILFFVHFSKHQSTFDLRTVWEIKQRTLVDMAVDRGCYIDQSQSLNIHMDQPNFGKLTSLHFYAWSKGLKTGMYYLRTRAAADAIKFTVDTSLLQRIGLEFPIYGVQKTNKPVEDDDDVEAKLAQVACSLENGEACMACGS
;
A
#
# COMPACT_ATOMS: atom_id res chain seq x y z
N MET A 1 4.97 16.08 -25.24
CA MET A 1 3.74 15.77 -24.49
C MET A 1 2.77 16.93 -24.61
N PHE A 2 3.02 18.05 -23.93
CA PHE A 2 2.13 19.23 -24.01
C PHE A 2 2.00 19.92 -25.39
N PRO A 3 3.04 19.99 -26.26
CA PRO A 3 2.91 20.66 -27.56
C PRO A 3 1.93 19.97 -28.51
N GLN A 4 1.71 18.66 -28.34
CA GLN A 4 0.74 17.87 -29.10
C GLN A 4 -0.66 17.88 -28.49
N GLY A 5 -0.88 18.60 -27.38
CA GLY A 5 -2.14 18.61 -26.63
C GLY A 5 -2.45 17.32 -25.87
N ILE A 6 -1.50 16.38 -25.80
CA ILE A 6 -1.64 15.10 -25.11
C ILE A 6 -1.29 15.29 -23.63
N LEU A 7 -2.23 14.97 -22.75
CA LEU A 7 -2.10 15.01 -21.29
C LEU A 7 -1.96 13.60 -20.72
N GLN A 8 -1.64 13.52 -19.43
CA GLN A 8 -1.40 12.25 -18.75
C GLN A 8 -2.59 11.27 -18.83
N PRO A 9 -3.87 11.70 -18.67
CA PRO A 9 -5.00 10.78 -18.81
C PRO A 9 -5.11 10.14 -20.19
N ASP A 10 -4.73 10.88 -21.25
CA ASP A 10 -4.78 10.39 -22.63
C ASP A 10 -3.78 9.26 -22.86
N MET A 11 -2.60 9.33 -22.23
CA MET A 11 -1.60 8.26 -22.31
C MET A 11 -2.07 6.96 -21.65
N TRP A 12 -3.02 7.05 -20.72
CA TRP A 12 -3.63 5.91 -20.05
C TRP A 12 -4.94 5.47 -20.73
N ASN A 13 -5.35 6.14 -21.81
CA ASN A 13 -6.66 5.96 -22.47
C ASN A 13 -7.85 6.12 -21.50
N ILE A 14 -7.74 7.05 -20.54
CA ILE A 14 -8.79 7.32 -19.54
C ILE A 14 -9.47 8.65 -19.81
N THR A 15 -10.80 8.63 -19.86
CA THR A 15 -11.61 9.85 -19.85
C THR A 15 -11.68 10.40 -18.43
N PRO A 16 -11.19 11.62 -18.16
CA PRO A 16 -11.20 12.19 -16.83
C PRO A 16 -12.62 12.54 -16.36
N SER A 17 -12.79 12.79 -15.06
CA SER A 17 -14.09 13.20 -14.50
C SER A 17 -14.52 14.61 -14.95
N ASP A 18 -15.82 14.87 -14.83
CA ASP A 18 -16.50 16.13 -15.17
C ASP A 18 -16.26 17.27 -14.17
N ARG A 19 -15.51 17.02 -13.09
CA ARG A 19 -15.22 18.01 -12.04
C ARG A 19 -14.52 19.26 -12.57
N TRP A 20 -13.70 19.13 -13.61
CA TRP A 20 -12.90 20.21 -14.17
C TRP A 20 -13.05 20.28 -15.70
N ASP A 21 -13.00 21.49 -16.26
CA ASP A 21 -13.02 21.70 -17.71
C ASP A 21 -11.64 21.45 -18.34
N TRP A 22 -11.42 20.21 -18.78
CA TRP A 22 -10.21 19.79 -19.45
C TRP A 22 -10.06 20.36 -20.86
N TYR A 23 -11.15 20.78 -21.52
CA TYR A 23 -11.11 21.29 -22.88
C TYR A 23 -10.48 22.69 -22.89
N SER A 24 -11.00 23.60 -22.04
CA SER A 24 -10.43 24.94 -21.90
C SER A 24 -8.96 24.90 -21.45
N LEU A 25 -8.61 23.95 -20.57
CA LEU A 25 -7.21 23.76 -20.15
C LEU A 25 -6.30 23.39 -21.33
N ARG A 26 -6.72 22.47 -22.20
CA ARG A 26 -5.95 22.07 -23.39
C ARG A 26 -5.80 23.24 -24.37
N GLU A 27 -6.83 24.06 -24.54
CA GLU A 27 -6.75 25.25 -25.38
C GLU A 27 -5.72 26.26 -24.83
N MET A 28 -5.73 26.50 -23.52
CA MET A 28 -4.73 27.36 -22.87
C MET A 28 -3.31 26.82 -23.04
N ILE A 29 -3.11 25.51 -22.85
CA ILE A 29 -1.82 24.84 -23.04
C ILE A 29 -1.36 24.96 -24.51
N SER A 30 -2.28 24.83 -25.47
CA SER A 30 -1.95 24.97 -26.89
C SER A 30 -1.54 26.40 -27.26
N LYS A 31 -2.14 27.42 -26.65
CA LYS A 31 -1.84 28.83 -26.92
C LYS A 31 -0.56 29.32 -26.23
N ASN A 32 -0.38 28.96 -24.96
CA ASN A 32 0.65 29.55 -24.10
C ASN A 32 1.81 28.59 -23.79
N GLY A 33 1.64 27.30 -24.06
CA GLY A 33 2.57 26.25 -23.63
C GLY A 33 2.53 26.00 -22.11
N VAL A 34 3.46 25.16 -21.65
CA VAL A 34 3.68 24.88 -20.22
C VAL A 34 5.13 25.18 -19.89
N ARG A 35 5.38 25.78 -18.71
CA ARG A 35 6.75 26.13 -18.28
C ARG A 35 7.58 24.90 -17.90
N ASN A 36 6.96 23.93 -17.26
CA ASN A 36 7.59 22.72 -16.75
C ASN A 36 7.25 21.51 -17.64
N SER A 37 8.22 20.61 -17.81
CA SER A 37 8.02 19.37 -18.55
C SER A 37 7.24 18.31 -17.77
N LEU A 38 7.37 18.31 -16.44
CA LEU A 38 6.71 17.40 -15.49
C LEU A 38 6.36 18.20 -14.22
N LEU A 39 5.29 17.81 -13.53
CA LEU A 39 4.66 18.56 -12.45
C LEU A 39 4.40 17.73 -11.19
N ILE A 40 3.94 16.48 -11.33
CA ILE A 40 3.36 15.72 -10.20
C ILE A 40 4.16 14.44 -9.96
N ALA A 41 4.71 14.33 -8.75
CA ALA A 41 5.39 13.13 -8.27
C ALA A 41 5.17 12.96 -6.76
N PRO A 42 4.20 12.13 -6.33
CA PRO A 42 3.98 11.87 -4.91
C PRO A 42 5.18 11.15 -4.29
N MET A 43 5.95 11.89 -3.48
CA MET A 43 7.14 11.43 -2.79
C MET A 43 6.83 11.02 -1.34
N PRO A 44 7.72 10.26 -0.66
CA PRO A 44 7.59 10.00 0.76
C PRO A 44 7.72 11.31 1.54
N THR A 45 6.76 11.60 2.42
CA THR A 45 6.72 12.85 3.21
C THR A 45 7.00 12.61 4.69
N ALA A 46 7.81 11.60 5.04
CA ALA A 46 8.03 11.18 6.43
C ALA A 46 8.35 12.35 7.38
N SER A 47 9.37 13.17 7.09
CA SER A 47 9.74 14.27 7.99
C SER A 47 8.71 15.41 8.02
N THR A 48 8.18 15.80 6.84
CA THR A 48 7.26 16.95 6.75
C THR A 48 5.88 16.63 7.29
N SER A 49 5.36 15.42 7.04
CA SER A 49 4.12 14.91 7.64
C SER A 49 4.23 14.83 9.16
N GLN A 50 5.39 14.39 9.68
CA GLN A 50 5.64 14.34 11.13
C GLN A 50 5.66 15.72 11.79
N ILE A 51 6.12 16.76 11.09
CA ILE A 51 6.10 18.16 11.57
C ILE A 51 4.67 18.69 11.56
N LEU A 52 3.91 18.40 10.49
CA LEU A 52 2.53 18.88 10.32
C LEU A 52 1.50 18.05 11.10
N GLY A 53 1.89 16.92 11.68
CA GLY A 53 0.97 16.01 12.37
C GLY A 53 0.07 15.20 11.43
N ASN A 54 0.46 15.05 10.16
CA ASN A 54 -0.27 14.30 9.14
C ASN A 54 0.25 12.87 8.98
N ASN A 55 -0.50 12.01 8.28
CA ASN A 55 0.02 10.72 7.86
C ASN A 55 1.02 10.87 6.71
N GLU A 56 1.83 9.83 6.48
CA GLU A 56 2.80 9.80 5.40
C GLU A 56 2.10 9.68 4.04
N CYS A 57 2.28 10.69 3.19
CA CYS A 57 1.82 10.74 1.81
C CYS A 57 0.37 10.21 1.59
N PHE A 58 0.17 9.31 0.64
CA PHE A 58 -1.10 8.65 0.34
C PHE A 58 -1.22 7.28 1.03
N GLU A 59 -0.38 6.98 2.02
CA GLU A 59 -0.39 5.68 2.67
C GLU A 59 -1.54 5.56 3.67
N PRO A 60 -2.07 4.34 3.89
CA PRO A 60 -2.95 4.10 5.03
C PRO A 60 -2.17 4.18 6.35
N TYR A 61 -2.88 4.35 7.46
CA TYR A 61 -2.25 4.34 8.78
C TYR A 61 -1.62 2.98 9.07
N THR A 62 -0.33 2.98 9.41
CA THR A 62 0.41 1.75 9.75
C THR A 62 0.04 1.19 11.12
N SER A 63 -0.35 2.08 12.04
CA SER A 63 -0.81 1.77 13.39
C SER A 63 -1.77 2.87 13.84
N ASN A 64 -2.77 2.54 14.65
CA ASN A 64 -3.62 3.55 15.30
C ASN A 64 -2.95 4.14 16.56
N ILE A 65 -1.84 3.54 16.99
CA ILE A 65 -1.10 3.88 18.19
C ILE A 65 0.34 4.14 17.81
N TYR A 66 0.81 5.37 18.06
CA TYR A 66 2.19 5.76 17.82
C TYR A 66 2.90 6.06 19.14
N SER A 67 4.08 5.47 19.34
CA SER A 67 5.00 5.82 20.42
C SER A 67 6.14 6.66 19.85
N ARG A 68 6.29 7.92 20.28
CA ARG A 68 7.48 8.73 19.98
C ARG A 68 8.43 8.75 21.17
N ARG A 69 9.73 8.58 20.91
CA ARG A 69 10.79 8.65 21.92
C ARG A 69 11.37 10.05 21.98
N VAL A 70 11.46 10.65 23.17
CA VAL A 70 12.14 11.93 23.40
C VAL A 70 13.41 11.68 24.24
N LEU A 71 14.48 12.44 23.98
CA LEU A 71 15.77 12.31 24.67
C LEU A 71 15.66 12.82 26.11
N ARG A 72 15.35 11.93 27.06
CA ARG A 72 15.90 11.87 28.44
C ARG A 72 15.17 10.91 29.36
N TYR A 73 13.90 10.63 29.09
CA TYR A 73 13.12 9.59 29.76
C TYR A 73 12.36 8.85 28.67
N ALA A 74 12.28 7.53 28.73
CA ALA A 74 11.50 6.72 27.78
C ALA A 74 9.98 6.95 27.99
N LEU A 75 9.54 8.18 27.83
CA LEU A 75 8.13 8.56 27.77
C LEU A 75 7.62 8.12 26.41
N ASN A 76 6.90 6.99 26.40
CA ASN A 76 6.07 6.63 25.27
C ASN A 76 4.85 7.54 25.28
N ILE A 77 4.91 8.65 24.53
CA ILE A 77 3.72 9.46 24.29
C ILE A 77 2.84 8.67 23.33
N LEU A 78 1.68 8.23 23.82
CA LEU A 78 0.67 7.50 23.04
C LEU A 78 -0.15 8.52 22.25
N PHE A 79 0.11 8.68 20.96
CA PHE A 79 -0.77 9.45 20.09
C PHE A 79 -1.87 8.53 19.58
N PHE A 80 -3.11 8.81 19.98
CA PHE A 80 -4.30 8.20 19.40
C PHE A 80 -4.66 8.96 18.12
N VAL A 81 -4.78 8.25 17.01
CA VAL A 81 -5.34 8.84 15.78
C VAL A 81 -6.74 9.37 16.08
N HIS A 82 -7.02 10.57 15.59
CA HIS A 82 -8.17 11.43 15.87
C HIS A 82 -9.50 10.67 16.06
N PHE A 83 -9.79 10.25 17.29
CA PHE A 83 -10.98 9.46 17.60
C PHE A 83 -12.20 10.38 17.72
N SER A 84 -12.90 10.59 16.61
CA SER A 84 -14.21 11.24 16.63
C SER A 84 -15.28 10.19 16.98
N LYS A 85 -16.23 10.54 17.86
CA LYS A 85 -17.29 9.64 18.35
C LYS A 85 -18.21 9.07 17.25
N HIS A 86 -18.12 9.58 16.02
CA HIS A 86 -18.93 9.16 14.87
C HIS A 86 -18.18 8.29 13.86
N GLN A 87 -16.92 7.93 14.11
CA GLN A 87 -16.11 7.17 13.17
C GLN A 87 -16.51 5.69 13.17
N SER A 88 -16.75 5.11 11.98
CA SER A 88 -17.09 3.69 11.84
C SER A 88 -15.84 2.81 12.00
N THR A 89 -15.99 1.54 12.38
CA THR A 89 -14.87 0.58 12.51
C THR A 89 -14.09 0.38 11.20
N PHE A 90 -14.69 0.72 10.05
CA PHE A 90 -14.03 0.68 8.75
C PHE A 90 -12.93 1.73 8.62
N ASP A 91 -13.11 2.90 9.22
CA ASP A 91 -12.20 4.05 9.09
C ASP A 91 -10.91 3.90 9.90
N LEU A 92 -10.87 2.95 10.84
CA LEU A 92 -9.72 2.69 11.71
C LEU A 92 -8.88 1.50 11.26
N ARG A 93 -9.10 0.99 10.04
CA ARG A 93 -8.31 -0.12 9.52
C ARG A 93 -6.88 0.32 9.27
N THR A 94 -5.96 -0.47 9.79
CA THR A 94 -4.54 -0.29 9.51
C THR A 94 -4.18 -0.85 8.13
N VAL A 95 -3.02 -0.45 7.62
CA VAL A 95 -2.48 -0.95 6.34
C VAL A 95 -2.38 -2.48 6.26
N TRP A 96 -2.26 -3.15 7.42
CA TRP A 96 -2.17 -4.60 7.56
C TRP A 96 -3.51 -5.31 7.35
N GLU A 97 -4.62 -4.61 7.58
CA GLU A 97 -5.98 -5.14 7.45
C GLU A 97 -6.56 -4.85 6.05
N ILE A 98 -5.92 -3.96 5.30
CA ILE A 98 -6.32 -3.59 3.94
C ILE A 98 -5.66 -4.52 2.93
N LYS A 99 -6.46 -5.02 1.98
CA LYS A 99 -5.95 -5.82 0.86
C LYS A 99 -4.99 -4.99 0.01
N GLN A 100 -3.75 -5.45 -0.14
CA GLN A 100 -2.73 -4.73 -0.92
C GLN A 100 -3.12 -4.51 -2.38
N ARG A 101 -3.90 -5.44 -2.96
CA ARG A 101 -4.46 -5.27 -4.31
C ARG A 101 -5.32 -4.01 -4.43
N THR A 102 -6.13 -3.70 -3.41
CA THR A 102 -6.95 -2.47 -3.39
C THR A 102 -6.08 -1.22 -3.36
N LEU A 103 -4.95 -1.24 -2.64
CA LEU A 103 -4.00 -0.12 -2.65
C LEU A 103 -3.36 0.07 -4.02
N VAL A 104 -3.04 -1.03 -4.71
CA VAL A 104 -2.56 -1.01 -6.11
C VAL A 104 -3.62 -0.44 -7.04
N ASP A 105 -4.89 -0.85 -6.91
CA ASP A 105 -5.98 -0.33 -7.74
C ASP A 105 -6.15 1.19 -7.54
N MET A 106 -6.17 1.65 -6.30
CA MET A 106 -6.21 3.09 -6.00
C MET A 106 -4.97 3.83 -6.53
N ALA A 107 -3.81 3.17 -6.57
CA ALA A 107 -2.59 3.72 -7.14
C ALA A 107 -2.68 3.86 -8.66
N VAL A 108 -3.32 2.90 -9.34
CA VAL A 108 -3.61 2.95 -10.78
C VAL A 108 -4.58 4.10 -11.08
N ASP A 109 -5.66 4.21 -10.31
CA ASP A 109 -6.69 5.23 -10.52
C ASP A 109 -6.12 6.65 -10.47
N ARG A 110 -5.23 6.94 -9.50
CA ARG A 110 -4.54 8.24 -9.45
C ARG A 110 -3.38 8.37 -10.44
N GLY A 111 -2.81 7.24 -10.88
CA GLY A 111 -1.65 7.20 -11.79
C GLY A 111 -1.91 7.89 -13.13
N CYS A 112 -3.17 7.90 -13.59
CA CYS A 112 -3.56 8.61 -14.81
C CYS A 112 -3.49 10.14 -14.71
N TYR A 113 -3.31 10.70 -13.51
CA TYR A 113 -3.09 12.13 -13.28
C TYR A 113 -1.65 12.44 -12.83
N ILE A 114 -0.75 11.44 -12.80
CA ILE A 114 0.65 11.59 -12.35
C ILE A 114 1.59 11.44 -13.54
N ASP A 115 2.25 12.54 -13.93
CA ASP A 115 3.16 12.57 -15.08
C ASP A 115 4.52 11.92 -14.80
N GLN A 116 4.97 11.89 -13.55
CA GLN A 116 6.14 11.12 -13.11
C GLN A 116 5.75 9.75 -12.59
N SER A 117 6.01 9.44 -11.33
CA SER A 117 5.58 8.21 -10.66
C SER A 117 5.23 8.51 -9.20
N GLN A 118 4.94 7.48 -8.43
CA GLN A 118 4.57 7.56 -7.02
C GLN A 118 5.32 6.52 -6.20
N SER A 119 5.65 6.89 -4.96
CA SER A 119 6.39 6.01 -4.02
C SER A 119 5.43 5.05 -3.31
N LEU A 120 5.05 3.93 -3.96
CA LEU A 120 4.08 2.97 -3.43
C LEU A 120 4.74 1.92 -2.52
N ASN A 121 4.52 2.02 -1.21
CA ASN A 121 4.92 0.99 -0.26
C ASN A 121 3.89 -0.16 -0.21
N ILE A 122 4.39 -1.39 -0.20
CA ILE A 122 3.58 -2.61 -0.05
C ILE A 122 3.79 -3.19 1.33
N HIS A 123 2.70 -3.55 2.00
CA HIS A 123 2.72 -4.11 3.35
C HIS A 123 2.21 -5.55 3.35
N MET A 124 3.06 -6.50 3.73
CA MET A 124 2.71 -7.92 3.75
C MET A 124 3.26 -8.57 5.02
N ASP A 125 2.36 -9.04 5.90
CA ASP A 125 2.73 -9.63 7.19
C ASP A 125 3.65 -10.85 6.99
N GLN A 126 3.16 -11.83 6.23
CA GLN A 126 3.92 -13.02 5.83
C GLN A 126 4.19 -13.02 4.32
N PRO A 127 5.35 -12.51 3.88
CA PRO A 127 5.72 -12.55 2.47
C PRO A 127 5.93 -13.99 2.00
N ASN A 128 5.43 -14.29 0.81
CA ASN A 128 5.70 -15.53 0.10
C ASN A 128 6.00 -15.16 -1.35
N PHE A 129 6.95 -15.85 -1.98
CA PHE A 129 7.25 -15.72 -3.41
C PHE A 129 5.99 -15.69 -4.27
N GLY A 130 5.04 -16.61 -4.05
CA GLY A 130 3.79 -16.63 -4.81
C GLY A 130 2.97 -15.33 -4.69
N LYS A 131 2.88 -14.78 -3.47
CA LYS A 131 2.14 -13.53 -3.21
C LYS A 131 2.87 -12.33 -3.82
N LEU A 132 4.18 -12.21 -3.64
CA LEU A 132 4.98 -11.11 -4.16
C LEU A 132 4.99 -11.11 -5.69
N THR A 133 5.26 -12.26 -6.31
CA THR A 133 5.25 -12.42 -7.76
C THR A 133 3.88 -12.06 -8.33
N SER A 134 2.79 -12.57 -7.75
CA SER A 134 1.43 -12.25 -8.21
C SER A 134 1.11 -10.75 -8.12
N LEU A 135 1.58 -10.07 -7.07
CA LEU A 135 1.36 -8.63 -6.88
C LEU A 135 2.19 -7.79 -7.84
N HIS A 136 3.45 -8.17 -8.10
CA HIS A 136 4.30 -7.50 -9.06
C HIS A 136 3.76 -7.61 -10.49
N PHE A 137 3.39 -8.82 -10.92
CA PHE A 137 2.76 -9.01 -12.23
C PHE A 137 1.42 -8.28 -12.32
N TYR A 138 0.66 -8.24 -11.23
CA TYR A 138 -0.58 -7.46 -11.20
C TYR A 138 -0.33 -5.95 -11.41
N ALA A 139 0.58 -5.35 -10.64
CA ALA A 139 0.93 -3.94 -10.78
C ALA A 139 1.46 -3.61 -12.18
N TRP A 140 2.31 -4.49 -12.74
CA TRP A 140 2.83 -4.37 -14.10
C TRP A 140 1.72 -4.45 -15.16
N SER A 141 0.83 -5.45 -15.07
CA SER A 141 -0.29 -5.62 -16.00
C SER A 141 -1.25 -4.43 -16.02
N LYS A 142 -1.32 -3.67 -14.92
CA LYS A 142 -2.12 -2.44 -14.81
C LYS A 142 -1.38 -1.17 -15.28
N GLY A 143 -0.13 -1.29 -15.72
CA GLY A 143 0.65 -0.16 -16.25
C GLY A 143 1.25 0.77 -15.19
N LEU A 144 1.33 0.34 -13.92
CA LEU A 144 2.00 1.16 -12.90
C LEU A 144 3.48 1.35 -13.23
N LYS A 145 3.91 2.61 -13.25
CA LYS A 145 5.32 3.00 -13.46
C LYS A 145 6.23 2.52 -12.32
N THR A 146 5.73 2.57 -11.07
CA THR A 146 6.40 2.02 -9.89
C THR A 146 5.48 1.00 -9.23
N GLY A 147 5.77 -0.29 -9.39
CA GLY A 147 4.97 -1.36 -8.82
C GLY A 147 5.18 -1.57 -7.32
N MET A 148 6.38 -1.27 -6.81
CA MET A 148 6.73 -1.35 -5.39
C MET A 148 7.93 -0.47 -5.09
N TYR A 149 7.88 0.30 -4.00
CA TYR A 149 9.00 1.07 -3.47
C TYR A 149 9.70 0.28 -2.35
N TYR A 150 9.06 0.15 -1.19
CA TYR A 150 9.48 -0.80 -0.16
C TYR A 150 8.45 -1.91 0.05
N LEU A 151 8.97 -3.11 0.34
CA LEU A 151 8.21 -4.17 0.98
C LEU A 151 8.37 -4.03 2.50
N ARG A 152 7.25 -3.86 3.20
CA ARG A 152 7.18 -3.80 4.66
C ARG A 152 6.57 -5.09 5.18
N THR A 153 7.30 -5.77 6.05
CA THR A 153 6.86 -7.00 6.70
C THR A 153 6.78 -6.79 8.20
N ARG A 154 6.00 -7.62 8.89
CA ARG A 154 5.99 -7.69 10.35
C ARG A 154 6.37 -9.09 10.76
N ALA A 155 7.08 -9.21 11.88
CA ALA A 155 7.24 -10.51 12.50
C ALA A 155 5.88 -10.91 13.07
N ALA A 156 5.46 -12.16 12.83
CA ALA A 156 4.18 -12.69 13.31
C ALA A 156 3.99 -12.58 14.84
N ALA A 157 5.07 -12.40 15.59
CA ALA A 157 5.07 -12.30 17.06
C ALA A 157 4.84 -10.87 17.62
N ASP A 158 4.91 -9.81 16.80
CA ASP A 158 4.98 -8.42 17.30
C ASP A 158 3.62 -7.77 17.62
N ALA A 159 2.51 -8.50 17.47
CA ALA A 159 1.17 -7.93 17.65
C ALA A 159 0.75 -7.76 19.13
N ILE A 160 1.46 -8.37 20.09
CA ILE A 160 1.10 -8.30 21.51
C ILE A 160 2.25 -7.66 22.31
N LYS A 161 2.30 -6.32 22.30
CA LYS A 161 3.11 -5.58 23.26
C LYS A 161 2.38 -5.61 24.62
N PHE A 162 2.69 -6.61 25.43
CA PHE A 162 2.24 -6.72 26.82
C PHE A 162 2.80 -5.56 27.66
N THR A 163 2.08 -4.45 27.75
CA THR A 163 2.44 -3.36 28.69
C THR A 163 1.27 -2.89 29.54
N VAL A 164 0.16 -3.64 29.59
CA VAL A 164 -0.93 -3.38 30.54
C VAL A 164 -1.14 -4.65 31.34
N ASP A 165 -1.23 -4.50 32.67
CA ASP A 165 -1.58 -5.58 33.59
C ASP A 165 -2.80 -6.34 33.07
N THR A 166 -2.58 -7.60 32.70
CA THR A 166 -3.64 -8.51 32.20
C THR A 166 -4.78 -8.67 33.21
N SER A 167 -4.48 -8.46 34.49
CA SER A 167 -5.44 -8.46 35.60
C SER A 167 -6.45 -7.31 35.54
N LEU A 168 -6.10 -6.14 34.97
CA LEU A 168 -7.02 -5.02 34.80
C LEU A 168 -7.98 -5.26 33.63
N LEU A 169 -7.50 -5.81 32.51
CA LEU A 169 -8.34 -6.12 31.35
C LEU A 169 -9.41 -7.17 31.68
N GLN A 170 -9.05 -8.18 32.49
CA GLN A 170 -9.96 -9.23 32.91
C GLN A 170 -11.06 -8.74 33.87
N ARG A 171 -10.82 -7.64 34.60
CA ARG A 171 -11.82 -7.00 35.48
C ARG A 171 -12.84 -6.15 34.72
N ILE A 172 -12.55 -5.72 33.49
CA ILE A 172 -13.39 -4.80 32.71
C ILE A 172 -14.39 -5.56 31.81
N GLY A 173 -14.32 -6.89 31.74
CA GLY A 173 -15.37 -7.73 31.14
C GLY A 173 -15.58 -7.55 29.63
N LEU A 174 -14.61 -6.97 28.91
CA LEU A 174 -14.67 -6.84 27.46
C LEU A 174 -14.05 -8.08 26.81
N GLU A 175 -14.88 -9.03 26.40
CA GLU A 175 -14.50 -10.08 25.47
C GLU A 175 -14.29 -9.47 24.08
N PHE A 176 -13.04 -9.28 23.68
CA PHE A 176 -12.71 -8.98 22.30
C PHE A 176 -12.75 -10.30 21.50
N PRO A 177 -13.48 -10.38 20.37
CA PRO A 177 -13.41 -11.55 19.50
C PRO A 177 -11.99 -11.61 18.92
N ILE A 178 -11.21 -12.59 19.37
CA ILE A 178 -9.87 -12.85 18.86
C ILE A 178 -10.00 -13.48 17.48
N TYR A 179 -10.00 -12.65 16.44
CA TYR A 179 -9.80 -13.13 15.07
C TYR A 179 -8.29 -13.32 14.85
N GLY A 180 -7.79 -14.56 14.99
CA GLY A 180 -6.42 -14.88 14.57
C GLY A 180 -5.63 -15.92 15.37
N VAL A 181 -6.12 -16.47 16.48
CA VAL A 181 -5.40 -17.58 17.16
C VAL A 181 -5.77 -18.90 16.48
N GLN A 182 -5.10 -19.23 15.38
CA GLN A 182 -4.93 -20.63 15.05
C GLN A 182 -3.85 -21.20 15.98
N LYS A 183 -4.25 -22.12 16.87
CA LYS A 183 -3.30 -23.03 17.51
C LYS A 183 -2.69 -23.89 16.40
N THR A 184 -1.51 -23.52 15.91
CA THR A 184 -0.77 -24.34 14.95
C THR A 184 0.32 -25.11 15.70
N ASN A 185 -0.01 -26.32 16.12
CA ASN A 185 1.00 -27.37 16.24
C ASN A 185 1.28 -27.87 14.81
N LYS A 186 2.16 -27.20 14.07
CA LYS A 186 2.80 -27.77 12.88
C LYS A 186 4.28 -27.40 12.87
N PRO A 187 5.18 -28.34 12.53
CA PRO A 187 6.61 -28.05 12.46
C PRO A 187 6.89 -27.07 11.31
N VAL A 188 7.92 -26.26 11.49
CA VAL A 188 8.51 -25.39 10.47
C VAL A 188 9.13 -26.32 9.40
N GLU A 189 8.70 -26.20 8.16
CA GLU A 189 9.35 -26.84 7.01
C GLU A 189 10.49 -25.94 6.52
N ASP A 190 11.69 -26.52 6.39
CA ASP A 190 12.92 -25.83 5.99
C ASP A 190 12.85 -25.31 4.54
N ASP A 191 13.49 -24.16 4.33
CA ASP A 191 13.41 -23.25 3.19
C ASP A 191 14.31 -23.65 2.01
N ASP A 192 14.43 -24.96 1.72
CA ASP A 192 15.44 -25.48 0.77
C ASP A 192 14.99 -25.55 -0.71
N ASP A 193 13.83 -24.99 -1.07
CA ASP A 193 13.23 -25.23 -2.41
C ASP A 193 12.92 -23.94 -3.21
N VAL A 194 13.74 -22.90 -3.00
CA VAL A 194 13.60 -21.60 -3.69
C VAL A 194 13.98 -21.70 -5.17
N GLU A 195 15.01 -22.47 -5.50
CA GLU A 195 15.52 -22.66 -6.86
C GLU A 195 14.51 -23.40 -7.75
N ALA A 196 13.86 -24.45 -7.22
CA ALA A 196 12.88 -25.26 -7.96
C ALA A 196 11.59 -24.47 -8.25
N LYS A 197 11.14 -23.64 -7.30
CA LYS A 197 9.97 -22.77 -7.48
C LYS A 197 10.23 -21.66 -8.49
N LEU A 198 11.45 -21.13 -8.53
CA LEU A 198 11.86 -20.13 -9.53
C LEU A 198 11.94 -20.75 -10.94
N ALA A 199 12.49 -21.97 -11.05
CA ALA A 199 12.55 -22.72 -12.30
C ALA A 199 11.15 -23.07 -12.83
N GLN A 200 10.19 -23.37 -11.95
CA GLN A 200 8.81 -23.67 -12.35
C GLN A 200 8.07 -22.43 -12.89
N VAL A 201 8.33 -21.26 -12.31
CA VAL A 201 7.79 -19.97 -12.79
C VAL A 201 8.44 -19.55 -14.11
N ALA A 202 9.75 -19.77 -14.27
CA ALA A 202 10.47 -19.51 -15.52
C ALA A 202 10.02 -20.45 -16.66
N CYS A 203 9.84 -21.73 -16.36
CA CYS A 203 9.36 -22.73 -17.32
C CYS A 203 7.91 -22.46 -17.78
N SER A 204 7.12 -21.75 -16.96
CA SER A 204 5.77 -21.29 -17.31
C SER A 204 5.74 -20.07 -18.25
N LEU A 205 6.85 -19.33 -18.37
CA LEU A 205 6.96 -18.15 -19.25
C LEU A 205 7.35 -18.52 -20.69
N GLU A 206 8.01 -19.66 -20.89
CA GLU A 206 8.51 -20.09 -22.22
C GLU A 206 7.46 -20.87 -23.05
N ASN A 207 6.41 -21.40 -22.43
CA ASN A 207 5.36 -22.17 -23.11
C ASN A 207 3.98 -21.49 -22.97
N GLY A 208 3.74 -20.49 -23.82
CA GLY A 208 2.50 -19.73 -23.89
C GLY A 208 1.23 -20.51 -24.24
N GLU A 209 1.32 -21.81 -24.56
CA GLU A 209 0.18 -22.61 -25.07
C GLU A 209 -0.25 -23.79 -24.15
N ALA A 210 0.40 -24.00 -23.00
CA ALA A 210 0.05 -25.11 -22.09
C ALA A 210 -0.90 -24.72 -20.93
N CYS A 211 -1.29 -23.44 -20.80
CA CYS A 211 -2.08 -22.94 -19.67
C CYS A 211 -3.60 -23.17 -19.82
N MET A 212 -4.01 -24.31 -20.39
CA MET A 212 -5.41 -24.77 -20.48
C MET A 212 -5.58 -26.24 -20.04
N ALA A 213 -4.74 -26.73 -19.12
CA ALA A 213 -4.96 -28.04 -18.51
C ALA A 213 -4.27 -28.15 -17.13
N CYS A 214 -4.89 -27.58 -16.11
CA CYS A 214 -4.84 -28.15 -14.75
C CYS A 214 -6.11 -27.71 -14.02
N GLY A 215 -7.22 -28.33 -14.44
CA GLY A 215 -8.38 -28.50 -13.60
C GLY A 215 -8.23 -29.80 -12.82
N SER A 216 -8.05 -29.66 -11.50
CA SER A 216 -8.50 -30.56 -10.42
C SER A 216 -8.03 -29.97 -9.10
#